data_AF-A0A3D8MRG7-F1
#
_entry.id   AF-A0A3D8MRG7-F1
#
_cell.length_a   1.000
_cell.length_b   1.000
_cell.length_c   1.000
_cell.angle_alpha   90.00
_cell.angle_beta   90.00
_cell.angle_gamma   90.00
#
_symmetry.space_group_name_H-M   'P 1'
#
loop_
_entity.id
_entity.type
_entity.pdbx_description
1 polymer ?
#
loop_
_entity_poly.entity_id
_entity_poly.type
_entity_poly.pdbx_seq_one_letter_code
_entity_poly.pdbx_strand_id
1 'polypeptide(L)'
;MRSLLATPLRRALAILLVAALLLPTGCQRTPEDLEVWRTAKGGTEQLATWAESEEEPLEVRVRAVQILIEEGEHARIPRTLDRVEDEAARQAMADGAIPTIETMWAANDIPELTDEMKEQGAELVIGDSKATRAKDAAYMLYPYLSEGAQQKAQAILKSWLEKDLELRDQLGDATVAQIVPLAGEGAVELVAPWLKETFQPGRIAASMREFIPEEKQGPIDAALAERAREEHPDLKRDLPQAIFNANTAEAAPYFEFAIFDENTSTEHIQAAMEALARVKGKDATNTFQKIITERPGLMRWVAANYIIDTQKRESLPLIASALPTTTEGWDIPREDSFEAATSQVCNLYKGTMEREKVTDFQPVIQELLAMESWPARTLGVVCAGVTNATSLQADVDALSRDRQRLPGWSSRTTLGQLAGQTSSALQGS
;
A
#
# COMPACT_ATOMS: atom_id res chain seq x y z
N MET A 1 87.66 -41.70 40.37
CA MET A 1 86.66 -40.65 40.66
C MET A 1 86.19 -40.04 39.35
N ARG A 2 85.09 -40.54 38.77
CA ARG A 2 84.45 -39.94 37.58
C ARG A 2 83.04 -39.52 37.96
N SER A 3 82.79 -38.23 37.74
CA SER A 3 81.54 -37.50 37.94
C SER A 3 80.37 -38.17 37.22
N LEU A 4 79.33 -38.52 37.99
CA LEU A 4 78.08 -39.15 37.54
C LEU A 4 76.88 -38.27 37.92
N LEU A 5 76.86 -36.98 37.56
CA LEU A 5 75.70 -36.12 37.89
C LEU A 5 75.31 -35.07 36.83
N ALA A 6 75.72 -35.20 35.56
CA ALA A 6 75.47 -34.16 34.54
C ALA A 6 74.55 -34.53 33.38
N THR A 7 74.11 -35.80 33.27
CA THR A 7 73.41 -36.30 32.08
C THR A 7 71.88 -36.21 32.11
N PRO A 8 71.16 -36.42 33.24
CA PRO A 8 69.69 -36.39 33.21
C PRO A 8 69.14 -34.96 33.12
N LEU A 9 69.82 -33.97 33.70
CA LEU A 9 69.37 -32.57 33.69
C LEU A 9 69.46 -31.94 32.28
N ARG A 10 70.50 -32.27 31.51
CA ARG A 10 70.66 -31.78 30.12
C ARG A 10 69.66 -32.41 29.16
N ARG A 11 69.26 -33.66 29.40
CA ARG A 11 68.21 -34.33 28.62
C ARG A 11 66.81 -33.79 28.97
N ALA A 12 66.54 -33.52 30.25
CA ALA A 12 65.29 -32.90 30.67
C ALA A 12 65.14 -31.47 30.11
N LEU A 13 66.22 -30.67 30.10
CA LEU A 13 66.20 -29.31 29.56
C LEU A 13 66.05 -29.29 28.03
N ALA A 14 66.67 -30.23 27.31
CA ALA A 14 66.53 -30.35 25.86
C ALA A 14 65.12 -30.81 25.44
N ILE A 15 64.49 -31.68 26.22
CA ILE A 15 63.09 -32.11 25.97
C ILE A 15 62.12 -30.96 26.27
N LEU A 16 62.39 -30.13 27.29
CA LEU A 16 61.57 -28.96 27.60
C LEU A 16 61.72 -27.84 26.54
N LEU A 17 62.92 -27.65 25.98
CA LEU A 17 63.17 -26.70 24.89
C LEU A 17 62.56 -27.14 23.55
N VAL A 18 62.57 -28.45 23.24
CA VAL A 18 61.90 -28.98 22.05
C VAL A 18 60.37 -29.00 22.21
N ALA A 19 59.85 -29.24 23.42
CA ALA A 19 58.42 -29.13 23.71
C ALA A 19 57.92 -27.67 23.69
N ALA A 20 58.76 -26.69 24.06
CA ALA A 20 58.44 -25.27 23.94
C ALA A 20 58.51 -24.75 22.48
N LEU A 21 59.27 -25.42 21.61
CA LEU A 21 59.31 -25.18 20.15
C LEU A 21 58.18 -25.88 19.38
N LEU A 22 57.39 -26.72 20.06
CA LEU A 22 56.16 -27.36 19.56
C LEU A 22 54.91 -26.75 20.22
N LEU A 23 55.02 -25.53 20.76
CA LEU A 23 53.83 -24.69 20.86
C LEU A 23 53.33 -24.52 19.41
N PRO A 24 52.06 -24.85 19.11
CA PRO A 24 51.50 -24.46 17.84
C PRO A 24 51.52 -22.94 17.84
N THR A 25 52.48 -22.33 17.16
CA THR A 25 52.25 -21.04 16.53
C THR A 25 51.08 -21.32 15.59
N GLY A 26 49.86 -21.12 16.09
CA GLY A 26 48.65 -21.36 15.31
C GLY A 26 48.82 -20.62 14.00
N CYS A 27 48.95 -21.36 12.90
CA CYS A 27 48.83 -20.78 11.58
C CYS A 27 47.39 -20.27 11.50
N GLN A 28 47.19 -19.01 11.91
CA GLN A 28 45.95 -18.32 11.64
C GLN A 28 45.81 -18.29 10.12
N ARG A 29 44.67 -18.76 9.63
CA ARG A 29 44.35 -18.75 8.21
C ARG A 29 44.42 -17.31 7.70
N THR A 30 44.91 -17.12 6.48
CA THR A 30 44.89 -15.80 5.85
C THR A 30 43.76 -15.71 4.81
N PRO A 31 43.33 -14.49 4.42
CA PRO A 31 42.33 -14.32 3.36
C PRO A 31 42.66 -15.05 2.05
N GLU A 32 43.94 -15.15 1.69
CA GLU A 32 44.41 -15.80 0.46
C GLU A 32 44.16 -17.32 0.46
N ASP A 33 44.16 -17.97 1.64
CA ASP A 33 43.90 -19.40 1.77
C ASP A 33 42.47 -19.78 1.34
N LEU A 34 41.55 -18.82 1.33
CA LEU A 34 40.13 -19.05 1.03
C LEU A 34 39.88 -19.17 -0.48
N GLU A 35 40.77 -18.64 -1.32
CA GLU A 35 40.61 -18.61 -2.78
C GLU A 35 40.54 -20.03 -3.37
N VAL A 36 41.24 -21.00 -2.74
CA VAL A 36 41.22 -22.42 -3.14
C VAL A 36 39.81 -23.02 -3.02
N TRP A 37 38.94 -22.44 -2.19
CA TRP A 37 37.62 -22.98 -1.89
C TRP A 37 36.52 -22.51 -2.84
N ARG A 38 36.76 -21.52 -3.71
CA ARG A 38 35.79 -21.10 -4.72
C ARG A 38 35.30 -22.23 -5.62
N THR A 39 36.22 -23.09 -6.01
CA THR A 39 35.98 -24.17 -6.99
C THR A 39 35.97 -25.56 -6.35
N ALA A 40 36.18 -25.63 -5.03
CA ALA A 40 36.20 -26.88 -4.29
C ALA A 40 34.78 -27.40 -4.07
N LYS A 41 34.60 -28.72 -4.16
CA LYS A 41 33.32 -29.36 -3.83
C LYS A 41 32.99 -29.12 -2.35
N GLY A 42 31.86 -28.48 -2.08
CA GLY A 42 31.44 -28.09 -0.72
C GLY A 42 32.13 -26.81 -0.21
N GLY A 43 32.78 -26.05 -1.10
CA GLY A 43 33.55 -24.88 -0.71
C GLY A 43 32.70 -23.73 -0.19
N THR A 44 31.50 -23.52 -0.72
CA THR A 44 30.58 -22.47 -0.24
C THR A 44 30.06 -22.79 1.18
N GLU A 45 29.81 -24.07 1.51
CA GLU A 45 29.52 -24.48 2.89
C GLU A 45 30.70 -24.24 3.84
N GLN A 46 31.91 -24.53 3.38
CA GLN A 46 33.12 -24.33 4.18
C GLN A 46 33.38 -22.84 4.43
N LEU A 47 33.21 -21.99 3.41
CA LEU A 47 33.33 -20.54 3.52
C LEU A 47 32.30 -19.97 4.50
N ALA A 48 31.04 -20.42 4.44
CA ALA A 48 30.02 -20.02 5.40
C ALA A 48 30.38 -20.44 6.84
N THR A 49 30.89 -21.67 7.02
CA THR A 49 31.35 -22.16 8.32
C THR A 49 32.48 -21.29 8.90
N TRP A 50 33.41 -20.84 8.06
CA TRP A 50 34.48 -19.95 8.50
C TRP A 50 34.01 -18.55 8.80
N ALA A 51 33.06 -18.01 8.05
CA ALA A 51 32.44 -16.72 8.36
C ALA A 51 31.74 -16.74 9.74
N GLU A 52 31.10 -17.86 10.10
CA GLU A 52 30.44 -18.07 11.39
C GLU A 52 31.43 -18.24 12.57
N SER A 53 32.60 -18.83 12.32
CA SER A 53 33.55 -19.22 13.36
C SER A 53 34.20 -18.03 14.08
N GLU A 54 34.10 -17.98 15.40
CA GLU A 54 34.80 -17.00 16.25
C GLU A 54 36.31 -17.26 16.35
N GLU A 55 36.77 -18.47 16.02
CA GLU A 55 38.19 -18.83 16.03
C GLU A 55 38.95 -18.21 14.85
N GLU A 56 38.23 -17.80 13.80
CA GLU A 56 38.82 -17.23 12.60
C GLU A 56 39.05 -15.71 12.76
N PRO A 57 40.17 -15.17 12.26
CA PRO A 57 40.39 -13.72 12.22
C PRO A 57 39.27 -13.00 11.46
N LEU A 58 38.88 -11.80 11.92
CA LEU A 58 37.81 -11.02 11.27
C LEU A 58 38.05 -10.81 9.77
N GLU A 59 39.29 -10.58 9.34
CA GLU A 59 39.66 -10.43 7.94
C GLU A 59 39.37 -11.69 7.09
N VAL A 60 39.54 -12.89 7.66
CA VAL A 60 39.19 -14.16 7.02
C VAL A 60 37.67 -14.28 6.88
N ARG A 61 36.94 -13.91 7.94
CA ARG A 61 35.48 -13.96 7.99
C ARG A 61 34.85 -13.00 6.98
N VAL A 62 35.38 -11.77 6.90
CA VAL A 62 35.02 -10.77 5.88
C VAL A 62 35.30 -11.33 4.48
N ARG A 63 36.49 -11.90 4.23
CA ARG A 63 36.83 -12.44 2.91
C ARG A 63 35.93 -13.60 2.51
N ALA A 64 35.56 -14.47 3.46
CA ALA A 64 34.61 -15.56 3.20
C ALA A 64 33.26 -15.02 2.72
N VAL A 65 32.73 -13.97 3.37
CA VAL A 65 31.49 -13.30 2.95
C VAL A 65 31.64 -12.71 1.54
N GLN A 66 32.74 -12.01 1.26
CA GLN A 66 33.00 -11.45 -0.07
C GLN A 66 33.04 -12.53 -1.16
N ILE A 67 33.71 -13.65 -0.92
CA ILE A 67 33.76 -14.76 -1.89
C ILE A 67 32.36 -15.32 -2.13
N LEU A 68 31.56 -15.51 -1.07
CA LEU A 68 30.17 -15.98 -1.23
C LEU A 68 29.35 -15.03 -2.12
N ILE A 69 29.53 -13.71 -2.00
CA ILE A 69 28.87 -12.73 -2.88
C ILE A 69 29.34 -12.88 -4.33
N GLU A 70 30.66 -12.95 -4.54
CA GLU A 70 31.26 -13.06 -5.87
C GLU A 70 30.79 -14.33 -6.61
N GLU A 71 30.65 -15.44 -5.88
CA GLU A 71 30.14 -16.72 -6.40
C GLU A 71 28.60 -16.78 -6.49
N GLY A 72 27.88 -15.73 -6.11
CA GLY A 72 26.42 -15.65 -6.25
C GLY A 72 25.62 -16.29 -5.11
N GLU A 73 26.24 -16.65 -3.98
CA GLU A 73 25.61 -17.25 -2.80
C GLU A 73 25.06 -16.18 -1.82
N HIS A 74 24.68 -15.01 -2.32
CA HIS A 74 24.29 -13.87 -1.47
C HIS A 74 23.02 -14.14 -0.63
N ALA A 75 22.08 -14.93 -1.14
CA ALA A 75 20.89 -15.35 -0.40
C ALA A 75 21.19 -16.17 0.88
N ARG A 76 22.37 -16.80 0.96
CA ARG A 76 22.82 -17.55 2.14
C ARG A 76 23.34 -16.64 3.26
N ILE A 77 23.86 -15.47 2.90
CA ILE A 77 24.64 -14.62 3.79
C ILE A 77 23.85 -14.13 5.01
N PRO A 78 22.57 -13.72 4.91
CA PRO A 78 21.79 -13.32 6.08
C PRO A 78 21.81 -14.40 7.19
N ARG A 79 21.57 -15.66 6.81
CA ARG A 79 21.62 -16.79 7.75
C ARG A 79 23.01 -16.99 8.38
N THR A 80 24.07 -16.79 7.59
CA THR A 80 25.45 -16.86 8.07
C THR A 80 25.73 -15.75 9.09
N LEU A 81 25.32 -14.51 8.80
CA LEU A 81 25.51 -13.36 9.68
C LEU A 81 24.65 -13.43 10.94
N ASP A 82 23.44 -13.98 10.86
CA ASP A 82 22.55 -14.17 12.01
C ASP A 82 23.16 -15.10 13.08
N ARG A 83 24.03 -16.03 12.66
CA ARG A 83 24.73 -16.98 13.53
C ARG A 83 26.00 -16.43 14.17
N VAL A 84 26.45 -15.25 13.74
CA VAL A 84 27.56 -14.55 14.40
C VAL A 84 27.01 -13.89 15.66
N GLU A 85 27.44 -14.33 16.84
CA GLU A 85 26.92 -13.81 18.11
C GLU A 85 27.29 -12.34 18.33
N ASP A 86 28.55 -11.97 18.05
CA ASP A 86 29.06 -10.61 18.17
C ASP A 86 28.47 -9.67 17.10
N GLU A 87 27.61 -8.74 17.53
CA GLU A 87 26.99 -7.72 16.68
C GLU A 87 28.02 -6.80 15.99
N ALA A 88 29.10 -6.44 16.67
CA ALA A 88 30.14 -5.58 16.08
C ALA A 88 30.91 -6.32 14.99
N ALA A 89 31.24 -7.60 15.22
CA ALA A 89 31.84 -8.44 14.19
C ALA A 89 30.90 -8.66 13.00
N ARG A 90 29.61 -8.91 13.25
CA ARG A 90 28.58 -9.08 12.22
C ARG A 90 28.46 -7.85 11.32
N GLN A 91 28.37 -6.66 11.91
CA GLN A 91 28.33 -5.40 11.16
C GLN A 91 29.64 -5.17 10.40
N ALA A 92 30.80 -5.40 11.02
CA ALA A 92 32.09 -5.27 10.36
C ALA A 92 32.25 -6.23 9.16
N MET A 93 31.69 -7.45 9.25
CA MET A 93 31.65 -8.41 8.15
C MET A 93 30.78 -7.92 6.99
N ALA A 94 29.59 -7.38 7.28
CA ALA A 94 28.70 -6.82 6.27
C ALA A 94 29.30 -5.57 5.61
N ASP A 95 29.81 -4.62 6.42
CA ASP A 95 30.47 -3.41 5.95
C ASP A 95 31.72 -3.72 5.11
N GLY A 96 32.51 -4.70 5.54
CA GLY A 96 33.70 -5.17 4.84
C GLY A 96 33.41 -5.73 3.44
N ALA A 97 32.17 -6.14 3.16
CA ALA A 97 31.76 -6.63 1.84
C ALA A 97 31.41 -5.51 0.84
N ILE A 98 31.12 -4.29 1.32
CA ILE A 98 30.67 -3.18 0.46
C ILE A 98 31.66 -2.82 -0.67
N PRO A 99 32.98 -2.74 -0.43
CA PRO A 99 33.92 -2.44 -1.53
C PRO A 99 33.87 -3.48 -2.67
N THR A 100 33.65 -4.75 -2.35
CA THR A 100 33.45 -5.82 -3.35
C THR A 100 32.15 -5.59 -4.12
N ILE A 101 31.06 -5.27 -3.43
CA ILE A 101 29.76 -4.95 -4.03
C ILE A 101 29.87 -3.74 -4.97
N GLU A 102 30.53 -2.66 -4.55
CA GLU A 102 30.76 -1.47 -5.38
C GLU A 102 31.57 -1.81 -6.64
N THR A 103 32.58 -2.68 -6.52
CA THR A 103 33.40 -3.14 -7.66
C THR A 103 32.58 -3.98 -8.63
N MET A 104 31.76 -4.89 -8.13
CA MET A 104 30.87 -5.73 -8.95
C MET A 104 29.79 -4.89 -9.63
N TRP A 105 29.24 -3.89 -8.94
CA TRP A 105 28.30 -2.93 -9.50
C TRP A 105 28.91 -2.12 -10.64
N ALA A 106 30.14 -1.65 -10.47
CA ALA A 106 30.87 -0.88 -11.48
C ALA A 106 31.17 -1.66 -12.78
N ALA A 107 31.01 -3.00 -12.78
CA ALA A 107 31.10 -3.80 -14.01
C ALA A 107 30.03 -3.42 -15.03
N ASN A 108 28.86 -2.94 -14.56
CA ASN A 108 27.72 -2.49 -15.38
C ASN A 108 27.39 -3.48 -16.52
N ASP A 109 27.43 -4.78 -16.21
CA ASP A 109 27.20 -5.90 -17.12
C ASP A 109 25.75 -6.41 -17.06
N ILE A 110 24.82 -5.51 -16.76
CA ILE A 110 23.39 -5.81 -16.66
C ILE A 110 22.89 -6.14 -18.07
N PRO A 111 22.21 -7.28 -18.29
CA PRO A 111 21.60 -7.57 -19.58
C PRO A 111 20.60 -6.47 -19.96
N GLU A 112 20.56 -6.09 -21.24
CA GLU A 112 19.60 -5.13 -21.79
C GLU A 112 18.71 -5.85 -22.82
N LEU A 113 17.41 -5.54 -22.83
CA LEU A 113 16.50 -5.99 -23.88
C LEU A 113 16.55 -4.99 -25.04
N THR A 114 17.09 -5.40 -26.19
CA THR A 114 16.96 -4.60 -27.41
C THR A 114 15.54 -4.66 -27.96
N ASP A 115 15.12 -3.64 -28.72
CA ASP A 115 13.79 -3.61 -29.35
C ASP A 115 13.54 -4.83 -30.24
N GLU A 116 14.58 -5.31 -30.93
CA GLU A 116 14.53 -6.52 -31.77
C GLU A 116 14.34 -7.80 -30.94
N MET A 117 14.91 -7.89 -29.73
CA MET A 117 14.70 -9.02 -28.82
C MET A 117 13.27 -9.01 -28.26
N LYS A 118 12.71 -7.82 -27.99
CA LYS A 118 11.31 -7.65 -27.56
C LYS A 118 10.33 -8.11 -28.65
N GLU A 119 10.61 -7.82 -29.92
CA GLU A 119 9.76 -8.26 -31.05
C GLU A 119 9.84 -9.77 -31.32
N GLN A 120 11.00 -10.40 -31.11
CA GLN A 120 11.21 -11.83 -31.39
C GLN A 120 10.85 -12.76 -30.23
N GLY A 121 10.48 -12.22 -29.07
CA GLY A 121 10.19 -13.01 -27.86
C GLY A 121 11.43 -13.75 -27.34
N ALA A 122 12.62 -13.17 -27.51
CA ALA A 122 13.86 -13.80 -27.07
C ALA A 122 13.96 -13.85 -25.54
N GLU A 123 14.27 -15.03 -25.00
CA GLU A 123 14.55 -15.22 -23.57
C GLU A 123 15.99 -14.77 -23.26
N LEU A 124 16.16 -13.98 -22.19
CA LEU A 124 17.49 -13.58 -21.71
C LEU A 124 18.14 -14.71 -20.92
N VAL A 125 19.46 -14.87 -21.08
CA VAL A 125 20.26 -15.73 -20.21
C VAL A 125 20.54 -14.97 -18.91
N ILE A 126 19.69 -15.20 -17.93
CA ILE A 126 19.74 -14.59 -16.59
C ILE A 126 20.68 -15.47 -15.75
N GLY A 127 21.90 -15.02 -15.42
CA GLY A 127 22.76 -15.81 -14.52
C GLY A 127 24.14 -15.27 -14.16
N ASP A 128 24.79 -14.48 -15.03
CA ASP A 128 26.22 -14.14 -14.86
C ASP A 128 26.54 -12.66 -14.65
N SER A 129 25.53 -11.78 -14.55
CA SER A 129 25.81 -10.35 -14.31
C SER A 129 26.33 -10.11 -12.89
N LYS A 130 27.53 -9.56 -12.80
CA LYS A 130 28.12 -9.07 -11.55
C LYS A 130 27.29 -7.94 -10.96
N ALA A 131 26.74 -7.08 -11.79
CA ALA A 131 25.88 -5.99 -11.35
C ALA A 131 24.57 -6.49 -10.73
N THR A 132 23.94 -7.54 -11.29
CA THR A 132 22.77 -8.18 -10.65
C THR A 132 23.12 -8.77 -9.29
N ARG A 133 24.24 -9.51 -9.19
CA ARG A 133 24.72 -10.06 -7.91
C ARG A 133 25.04 -8.96 -6.89
N ALA A 134 25.62 -7.85 -7.33
CA ALA A 134 25.90 -6.70 -6.48
C ALA A 134 24.62 -6.08 -5.91
N LYS A 135 23.59 -5.91 -6.75
CA LYS A 135 22.27 -5.43 -6.33
C LYS A 135 21.64 -6.36 -5.29
N ASP A 136 21.61 -7.66 -5.54
CA ASP A 136 21.05 -8.62 -4.59
C ASP A 136 21.83 -8.66 -3.28
N ALA A 137 23.17 -8.62 -3.33
CA ALA A 137 24.00 -8.55 -2.13
C ALA A 137 23.78 -7.25 -1.34
N ALA A 138 23.65 -6.11 -2.02
CA ALA A 138 23.33 -4.83 -1.39
C ALA A 138 21.98 -4.88 -0.67
N TYR A 139 20.96 -5.50 -1.29
CA TYR A 139 19.64 -5.72 -0.68
C TYR A 139 19.74 -6.65 0.55
N MET A 140 20.34 -7.84 0.40
CA MET A 140 20.41 -8.85 1.44
C MET A 140 21.23 -8.40 2.66
N LEU A 141 22.28 -7.62 2.44
CA LEU A 141 23.13 -7.12 3.51
C LEU A 141 22.58 -5.88 4.21
N TYR A 142 21.67 -5.13 3.59
CA TYR A 142 21.20 -3.82 4.09
C TYR A 142 20.87 -3.77 5.59
N PRO A 143 20.18 -4.77 6.19
CA PRO A 143 19.85 -4.77 7.62
C PRO A 143 21.07 -4.86 8.56
N TYR A 144 22.20 -5.35 8.06
CA TYR A 144 23.42 -5.59 8.85
C TYR A 144 24.46 -4.47 8.71
N LEU A 145 24.27 -3.57 7.74
CA LEU A 145 25.22 -2.50 7.42
C LEU A 145 25.18 -1.37 8.46
N SER A 146 26.33 -0.72 8.67
CA SER A 146 26.37 0.59 9.35
C SER A 146 25.75 1.69 8.49
N GLU A 147 25.39 2.82 9.10
CA GLU A 147 24.74 3.94 8.41
C GLU A 147 25.51 4.39 7.14
N GLY A 148 26.84 4.50 7.22
CA GLY A 148 27.66 4.89 6.08
C GLY A 148 27.69 3.84 4.97
N ALA A 149 27.64 2.56 5.32
CA ALA A 149 27.55 1.45 4.37
C ALA A 149 26.14 1.32 3.76
N GLN A 150 25.09 1.58 4.53
CA GLN A 150 23.70 1.64 4.05
C GLN A 150 23.55 2.69 2.96
N GLN A 151 24.14 3.88 3.11
CA GLN A 151 24.09 4.93 2.07
C GLN A 151 24.69 4.46 0.74
N LYS A 152 25.77 3.67 0.78
CA LYS A 152 26.39 3.11 -0.43
C LYS A 152 25.52 2.02 -1.07
N ALA A 153 24.99 1.10 -0.27
CA ALA A 153 24.05 0.09 -0.73
C ALA A 153 22.79 0.75 -1.33
N GLN A 154 22.24 1.76 -0.66
CA GLN A 154 21.11 2.56 -1.12
C GLN A 154 21.38 3.20 -2.48
N ALA A 155 22.59 3.74 -2.73
CA ALA A 155 22.93 4.33 -4.02
C ALA A 155 22.89 3.29 -5.17
N ILE A 156 23.37 2.06 -4.91
CA ILE A 156 23.29 0.94 -5.86
C ILE A 156 21.82 0.57 -6.11
N LEU A 157 21.06 0.37 -5.05
CA LEU A 157 19.64 0.02 -5.11
C LEU A 157 18.82 1.08 -5.85
N LYS A 158 19.05 2.36 -5.58
CA LYS A 158 18.39 3.46 -6.28
C LYS A 158 18.76 3.52 -7.76
N SER A 159 20.04 3.35 -8.10
CA SER A 159 20.46 3.30 -9.51
C SER A 159 19.90 2.07 -10.25
N TRP A 160 19.61 0.98 -9.52
CA TRP A 160 18.84 -0.15 -10.06
C TRP A 160 17.39 0.20 -10.41
N LEU A 161 16.80 1.25 -9.85
CA LEU A 161 15.42 1.65 -10.17
C LEU A 161 15.30 2.60 -11.38
N GLU A 162 16.43 3.03 -11.96
CA GLU A 162 16.45 4.10 -12.98
C GLU A 162 16.31 3.61 -14.43
N LYS A 163 16.36 2.30 -14.71
CA LYS A 163 16.30 1.75 -16.08
C LYS A 163 15.37 0.55 -16.15
N ASP A 164 14.88 0.26 -17.36
CA ASP A 164 13.97 -0.84 -17.75
C ASP A 164 13.47 -1.71 -16.58
N LEU A 165 12.46 -1.20 -15.88
CA LEU A 165 11.96 -1.80 -14.64
C LEU A 165 11.31 -3.17 -14.85
N GLU A 166 10.74 -3.40 -16.04
CA GLU A 166 10.16 -4.70 -16.41
C GLU A 166 11.22 -5.79 -16.46
N LEU A 167 12.36 -5.51 -17.09
CA LEU A 167 13.49 -6.43 -17.09
C LEU A 167 14.09 -6.56 -15.69
N ARG A 168 14.29 -5.44 -15.01
CA ARG A 168 14.96 -5.39 -13.71
C ARG A 168 14.22 -6.10 -12.59
N ASP A 169 12.89 -6.20 -12.68
CA ASP A 169 12.08 -6.99 -11.75
C ASP A 169 12.30 -8.50 -11.90
N GLN A 170 12.83 -8.96 -13.04
CA GLN A 170 13.07 -10.37 -13.35
C GLN A 170 14.54 -10.78 -13.12
N LEU A 171 15.43 -9.83 -12.87
CA LEU A 171 16.87 -10.06 -12.76
C LEU A 171 17.30 -10.18 -11.29
N GLY A 172 17.68 -11.41 -10.91
CA GLY A 172 18.20 -11.74 -9.59
C GLY A 172 17.12 -12.14 -8.59
N ASP A 173 17.48 -12.15 -7.31
CA ASP A 173 16.62 -12.65 -6.23
C ASP A 173 15.71 -11.56 -5.64
N ALA A 174 16.19 -10.31 -5.55
CA ALA A 174 15.44 -9.17 -5.01
C ALA A 174 14.62 -8.46 -6.10
N THR A 175 13.30 -8.39 -5.93
CA THR A 175 12.40 -7.73 -6.90
C THR A 175 12.45 -6.21 -6.80
N VAL A 176 11.92 -5.50 -7.81
CA VAL A 176 11.82 -4.02 -7.76
C VAL A 176 11.03 -3.59 -6.54
N ALA A 177 9.91 -4.25 -6.25
CA ALA A 177 9.05 -3.93 -5.10
C ALA A 177 9.78 -4.05 -3.75
N GLN A 178 10.64 -5.06 -3.59
CA GLN A 178 11.45 -5.24 -2.38
C GLN A 178 12.54 -4.19 -2.25
N ILE A 179 13.10 -3.71 -3.38
CA ILE A 179 14.19 -2.74 -3.40
C ILE A 179 13.72 -1.32 -3.07
N VAL A 180 12.54 -0.91 -3.56
CA VAL A 180 11.99 0.44 -3.39
C VAL A 180 12.08 0.99 -1.96
N PRO A 181 11.66 0.30 -0.89
CA PRO A 181 11.74 0.84 0.47
C PRO A 181 13.19 1.10 0.95
N LEU A 182 14.18 0.39 0.39
CA LEU A 182 15.60 0.48 0.78
C LEU A 182 16.41 1.42 -0.12
N ALA A 183 15.90 1.78 -1.30
CA ALA A 183 16.50 2.79 -2.19
C ALA A 183 16.34 4.24 -1.67
N GLY A 184 15.53 4.40 -0.61
CA GLY A 184 15.28 5.63 0.14
C GLY A 184 14.51 6.71 -0.62
N GLU A 185 14.75 7.98 -0.29
CA GLU A 185 13.87 9.07 -0.74
C GLU A 185 13.83 9.22 -2.27
N GLY A 186 12.62 9.39 -2.81
CA GLY A 186 12.37 9.49 -4.24
C GLY A 186 12.22 8.15 -4.98
N ALA A 187 12.42 7.01 -4.31
CA ALA A 187 12.40 5.71 -4.98
C ALA A 187 11.00 5.33 -5.51
N VAL A 188 9.94 5.66 -4.78
CA VAL A 188 8.56 5.39 -5.19
C VAL A 188 8.21 6.18 -6.45
N GLU A 189 8.65 7.44 -6.51
CA GLU A 189 8.45 8.35 -7.63
C GLU A 189 9.21 7.90 -8.88
N LEU A 190 10.35 7.24 -8.72
CA LEU A 190 11.10 6.66 -9.83
C LEU A 190 10.37 5.47 -10.46
N VAL A 191 9.72 4.63 -9.65
CA VAL A 191 9.09 3.39 -10.13
C VAL A 191 7.62 3.55 -10.51
N ALA A 192 6.91 4.53 -9.93
CA ALA A 192 5.49 4.74 -10.20
C ALA A 192 5.16 4.90 -11.72
N PRO A 193 5.97 5.62 -12.53
CA PRO A 193 5.72 5.72 -13.97
C PRO A 193 5.66 4.37 -14.70
N TRP A 194 6.35 3.33 -14.23
CA TRP A 194 6.31 2.00 -14.83
C TRP A 194 4.90 1.38 -14.82
N LEU A 195 4.06 1.75 -13.86
CA LEU A 195 2.67 1.28 -13.79
C LEU A 195 1.84 1.73 -15.00
N LYS A 196 2.26 2.79 -15.70
CA LYS A 196 1.61 3.28 -16.91
C LYS A 196 1.89 2.36 -18.12
N GLU A 197 3.06 1.73 -18.14
CA GLU A 197 3.57 1.00 -19.30
C GLU A 197 3.49 -0.52 -19.16
N THR A 198 3.62 -1.04 -17.93
CA THR A 198 3.71 -2.49 -17.67
C THR A 198 2.47 -3.25 -18.15
N PHE A 199 2.66 -4.52 -18.49
CA PHE A 199 1.55 -5.38 -18.89
C PHE A 199 0.65 -5.80 -17.72
N GLN A 200 1.13 -5.71 -16.47
CA GLN A 200 0.45 -6.21 -15.26
C GLN A 200 0.44 -5.15 -14.13
N PRO A 201 -0.19 -3.97 -14.36
CA PRO A 201 -0.14 -2.86 -13.41
C PRO A 201 -0.67 -3.23 -12.02
N GLY A 202 -1.70 -4.08 -11.94
CA GLY A 202 -2.28 -4.50 -10.67
C GLY A 202 -1.35 -5.38 -9.85
N ARG A 203 -0.71 -6.39 -10.47
CA ARG A 203 0.28 -7.24 -9.80
C ARG A 203 1.44 -6.42 -9.26
N ILE A 204 1.99 -5.51 -10.07
CA ILE A 204 3.13 -4.68 -9.68
C ILE A 204 2.74 -3.71 -8.56
N ALA A 205 1.62 -3.01 -8.68
CA ALA A 205 1.14 -2.11 -7.62
C ALA A 205 0.88 -2.88 -6.31
N ALA A 206 0.26 -4.06 -6.36
CA ALA A 206 0.02 -4.87 -5.18
C ALA A 206 1.33 -5.29 -4.49
N SER A 207 2.34 -5.72 -5.26
CA SER A 207 3.65 -6.07 -4.72
C SER A 207 4.36 -4.86 -4.10
N MET A 208 4.31 -3.69 -4.74
CA MET A 208 4.86 -2.45 -4.19
C MET A 208 4.18 -2.06 -2.86
N ARG A 209 2.85 -2.15 -2.79
CA ARG A 209 2.06 -1.83 -1.59
C ARG A 209 2.33 -2.77 -0.40
N GLU A 210 2.86 -3.98 -0.63
CA GLU A 210 3.28 -4.90 0.44
C GLU A 210 4.44 -4.34 1.26
N PHE A 211 5.34 -3.58 0.62
CA PHE A 211 6.57 -3.08 1.22
C PHE A 211 6.57 -1.56 1.48
N ILE A 212 5.66 -0.81 0.85
CA ILE A 212 5.60 0.66 0.95
C ILE A 212 4.47 1.07 1.89
N PRO A 213 4.74 1.86 2.95
CA PRO A 213 3.72 2.40 3.85
C PRO A 213 2.65 3.20 3.10
N GLU A 214 1.40 3.12 3.53
CA GLU A 214 0.23 3.73 2.86
C GLU A 214 0.43 5.23 2.58
N GLU A 215 1.01 5.96 3.53
CA GLU A 215 1.28 7.40 3.41
C GLU A 215 2.30 7.76 2.31
N LYS A 216 3.02 6.78 1.76
CA LYS A 216 3.97 6.94 0.65
C LYS A 216 3.45 6.34 -0.66
N GLN A 217 2.23 5.80 -0.71
CA GLN A 217 1.66 5.16 -1.90
C GLN A 217 1.06 6.15 -2.91
N GLY A 218 1.02 7.45 -2.60
CA GLY A 218 0.46 8.49 -3.47
C GLY A 218 0.94 8.44 -4.93
N PRO A 219 2.25 8.33 -5.21
CA PRO A 219 2.74 8.24 -6.58
C PRO A 219 2.25 7.00 -7.36
N ILE A 220 2.11 5.85 -6.68
CA ILE A 220 1.59 4.60 -7.26
C ILE A 220 0.15 4.80 -7.71
N ASP A 221 -0.67 5.34 -6.82
CA ASP A 221 -2.10 5.57 -7.05
C ASP A 221 -2.33 6.66 -8.11
N ALA A 222 -1.49 7.69 -8.13
CA ALA A 222 -1.48 8.72 -9.18
C ALA A 222 -1.20 8.10 -10.57
N ALA A 223 -0.19 7.24 -10.67
CA ALA A 223 0.16 6.60 -11.93
C ALA A 223 -0.93 5.64 -12.42
N LEU A 224 -1.55 4.87 -11.52
CA LEU A 224 -2.70 4.03 -11.84
C LEU A 224 -3.91 4.87 -12.30
N ALA A 225 -4.16 6.00 -11.64
CA ALA A 225 -5.27 6.89 -11.98
C ALA A 225 -5.09 7.54 -13.36
N GLU A 226 -3.87 7.95 -13.70
CA GLU A 226 -3.53 8.47 -15.03
C GLU A 226 -3.76 7.41 -16.10
N ARG A 227 -3.23 6.21 -15.92
CA ARG A 227 -3.44 5.09 -16.86
C ARG A 227 -4.92 4.72 -16.99
N ALA A 228 -5.64 4.63 -15.87
CA ALA A 228 -7.07 4.32 -15.88
C ALA A 228 -7.88 5.37 -16.64
N ARG A 229 -7.47 6.65 -16.58
CA ARG A 229 -8.09 7.72 -17.36
C ARG A 229 -7.86 7.54 -18.87
N GLU A 230 -6.67 7.12 -19.28
CA GLU A 230 -6.33 6.88 -20.69
C GLU A 230 -7.04 5.65 -21.26
N GLU A 231 -7.20 4.59 -20.46
CA GLU A 231 -7.87 3.35 -20.87
C GLU A 231 -9.40 3.38 -20.71
N HIS A 232 -9.96 4.43 -20.12
CA HIS A 232 -11.41 4.54 -19.87
C HIS A 232 -12.23 4.62 -21.18
N PRO A 233 -13.41 3.98 -21.28
CA PRO A 233 -14.09 3.16 -20.26
C PRO A 233 -13.62 1.70 -20.20
N ASP A 234 -12.84 1.26 -21.20
CA ASP A 234 -12.44 -0.13 -21.41
C ASP A 234 -11.17 -0.48 -20.65
N LEU A 235 -11.21 -0.37 -19.31
CA LEU A 235 -10.11 -0.75 -18.43
C LEU A 235 -9.73 -2.23 -18.63
N LYS A 236 -8.46 -2.52 -18.91
CA LYS A 236 -8.02 -3.88 -19.27
C LYS A 236 -7.30 -4.59 -18.14
N ARG A 237 -7.28 -5.92 -18.22
CA ARG A 237 -6.48 -6.83 -17.36
C ARG A 237 -6.78 -6.62 -15.88
N ASP A 238 -5.76 -6.38 -15.06
CA ASP A 238 -5.83 -6.19 -13.62
C ASP A 238 -5.90 -4.71 -13.20
N LEU A 239 -5.92 -3.77 -14.16
CA LEU A 239 -6.05 -2.34 -13.89
C LEU A 239 -7.34 -1.97 -13.14
N PRO A 240 -8.55 -2.47 -13.49
CA PRO A 240 -9.77 -2.13 -12.75
C PRO A 240 -9.65 -2.45 -11.25
N GLN A 241 -9.15 -3.64 -10.93
CA GLN A 241 -8.94 -4.05 -9.54
C GLN A 241 -7.87 -3.18 -8.87
N ALA A 242 -6.81 -2.82 -9.57
CA ALA A 242 -5.72 -2.01 -9.03
C ALA A 242 -6.15 -0.59 -8.66
N ILE A 243 -6.88 0.08 -9.56
CA ILE A 243 -7.32 1.46 -9.38
C ILE A 243 -8.44 1.57 -8.36
N PHE A 244 -9.42 0.66 -8.35
CA PHE A 244 -10.49 0.71 -7.35
C PHE A 244 -10.05 0.27 -5.95
N ASN A 245 -8.85 -0.31 -5.80
CA ASN A 245 -8.19 -0.54 -4.51
C ASN A 245 -7.14 0.53 -4.15
N ALA A 246 -7.01 1.61 -4.94
CA ALA A 246 -6.20 2.74 -4.54
C ALA A 246 -6.75 3.36 -3.25
N ASN A 247 -5.85 3.78 -2.35
CA ASN A 247 -6.19 4.19 -0.99
C ASN A 247 -5.79 5.63 -0.69
N THR A 248 -5.12 6.30 -1.62
CA THR A 248 -4.64 7.68 -1.44
C THR A 248 -5.47 8.68 -2.23
N ALA A 249 -5.43 9.94 -1.80
CA ALA A 249 -6.22 11.03 -2.39
C ALA A 249 -5.80 11.33 -3.85
N GLU A 250 -4.60 10.94 -4.24
CA GLU A 250 -4.03 11.08 -5.57
C GLU A 250 -4.83 10.33 -6.65
N ALA A 251 -5.55 9.27 -6.29
CA ALA A 251 -6.46 8.57 -7.21
C ALA A 251 -7.83 9.25 -7.37
N ALA A 252 -8.19 10.18 -6.48
CA ALA A 252 -9.51 10.80 -6.46
C ALA A 252 -9.94 11.49 -7.77
N PRO A 253 -9.05 12.20 -8.51
CA PRO A 253 -9.42 12.81 -9.78
C PRO A 253 -9.94 11.83 -10.83
N TYR A 254 -9.45 10.58 -10.82
CA TYR A 254 -9.98 9.54 -11.71
C TYR A 254 -11.37 9.07 -11.27
N PHE A 255 -11.59 8.86 -9.97
CA PHE A 255 -12.91 8.46 -9.46
C PHE A 255 -13.98 9.52 -9.75
N GLU A 256 -13.67 10.79 -9.55
CA GLU A 256 -14.57 11.90 -9.88
C GLU A 256 -14.88 11.92 -11.39
N PHE A 257 -13.88 11.70 -12.25
CA PHE A 257 -14.07 11.56 -13.69
C PHE A 257 -15.00 10.38 -14.04
N ALA A 258 -14.71 9.19 -13.54
CA ALA A 258 -15.49 7.98 -13.82
C ALA A 258 -16.96 8.11 -13.37
N ILE A 259 -17.22 8.78 -12.24
CA ILE A 259 -18.58 9.01 -11.72
C ILE A 259 -19.44 9.84 -12.67
N PHE A 260 -18.86 10.85 -13.33
CA PHE A 260 -19.60 11.80 -14.17
C PHE A 260 -19.52 11.51 -15.67
N ASP A 261 -18.61 10.64 -16.11
CA ASP A 261 -18.57 10.19 -17.49
C ASP A 261 -19.83 9.37 -17.86
N GLU A 262 -20.34 9.57 -19.08
CA GLU A 262 -21.56 8.92 -19.56
C GLU A 262 -21.30 7.49 -20.08
N ASN A 263 -20.04 7.15 -20.36
CA ASN A 263 -19.64 5.85 -20.89
C ASN A 263 -19.21 4.87 -19.79
N THR A 264 -19.13 5.33 -18.54
CA THR A 264 -18.86 4.47 -17.38
C THR A 264 -20.04 3.54 -17.10
N SER A 265 -19.77 2.24 -16.93
CA SER A 265 -20.80 1.28 -16.51
C SER A 265 -21.31 1.58 -15.10
N THR A 266 -22.55 1.20 -14.80
CA THR A 266 -23.15 1.39 -13.47
C THR A 266 -22.29 0.76 -12.37
N GLU A 267 -21.72 -0.42 -12.62
CA GLU A 267 -20.81 -1.12 -11.70
C GLU A 267 -19.55 -0.30 -11.41
N HIS A 268 -18.93 0.30 -12.43
CA HIS A 268 -17.75 1.14 -12.27
C HIS A 268 -18.08 2.47 -11.60
N ILE A 269 -19.26 3.06 -11.85
CA ILE A 269 -19.70 4.27 -11.13
C ILE A 269 -19.82 3.95 -9.63
N GLN A 270 -20.45 2.84 -9.26
CA GLN A 270 -20.59 2.45 -7.86
C GLN A 270 -19.23 2.22 -7.20
N ALA A 271 -18.32 1.49 -7.87
CA ALA A 271 -16.95 1.26 -7.39
C ALA A 271 -16.16 2.57 -7.25
N ALA A 272 -16.31 3.51 -8.19
CA ALA A 272 -15.69 4.83 -8.12
C ALA A 272 -16.23 5.66 -6.95
N MET A 273 -17.53 5.61 -6.67
CA MET A 273 -18.12 6.30 -5.51
C MET A 273 -17.61 5.72 -4.19
N GLU A 274 -17.52 4.41 -4.08
CA GLU A 274 -16.96 3.72 -2.90
C GLU A 274 -15.50 4.11 -2.68
N ALA A 275 -14.69 4.04 -3.74
CA ALA A 275 -13.29 4.40 -3.69
C ALA A 275 -13.09 5.89 -3.35
N LEU A 276 -13.92 6.79 -3.92
CA LEU A 276 -13.88 8.22 -3.61
C LEU A 276 -14.21 8.49 -2.13
N ALA A 277 -15.25 7.84 -1.59
CA ALA A 277 -15.61 7.95 -0.18
C ALA A 277 -14.46 7.46 0.73
N ARG A 278 -13.76 6.40 0.34
CA ARG A 278 -12.61 5.88 1.07
C ARG A 278 -11.44 6.87 1.09
N VAL A 279 -11.06 7.41 -0.07
CA VAL A 279 -9.82 8.23 -0.18
C VAL A 279 -9.99 9.70 0.19
N LYS A 280 -11.19 10.27 0.05
CA LYS A 280 -11.48 11.67 0.43
C LYS A 280 -12.28 11.79 1.73
N GLY A 281 -12.96 10.73 2.18
CA GLY A 281 -13.84 10.79 3.34
C GLY A 281 -14.84 11.93 3.24
N LYS A 282 -14.79 12.86 4.21
CA LYS A 282 -15.65 14.05 4.27
C LYS A 282 -15.46 15.00 3.08
N ASP A 283 -14.28 15.05 2.48
CA ASP A 283 -13.97 15.95 1.37
C ASP A 283 -14.62 15.51 0.04
N ALA A 284 -15.26 14.32 0.01
CA ALA A 284 -16.07 13.86 -1.12
C ALA A 284 -17.49 14.48 -1.17
N THR A 285 -17.90 15.20 -0.12
CA THR A 285 -19.29 15.67 0.05
C THR A 285 -19.80 16.49 -1.14
N ASN A 286 -19.00 17.43 -1.64
CA ASN A 286 -19.40 18.27 -2.77
C ASN A 286 -19.66 17.43 -4.03
N THR A 287 -18.86 16.39 -4.24
CA THR A 287 -19.04 15.44 -5.35
C THR A 287 -20.35 14.69 -5.19
N PHE A 288 -20.65 14.16 -4.00
CA PHE A 288 -21.90 13.44 -3.75
C PHE A 288 -23.13 14.36 -3.83
N GLN A 289 -23.06 15.60 -3.37
CA GLN A 289 -24.13 16.59 -3.55
C GLN A 289 -24.39 16.88 -5.04
N LYS A 290 -23.33 16.97 -5.85
CA LYS A 290 -23.47 17.12 -7.29
C LYS A 290 -24.17 15.90 -7.92
N ILE A 291 -23.85 14.68 -7.51
CA ILE A 291 -24.57 13.47 -7.96
C ILE A 291 -26.05 13.54 -7.57
N ILE A 292 -26.36 13.94 -6.33
CA ILE A 292 -27.75 14.07 -5.85
C ILE A 292 -28.53 15.04 -6.74
N THR A 293 -27.89 16.16 -7.10
CA THR A 293 -28.49 17.22 -7.91
C THR A 293 -28.69 16.78 -9.37
N GLU A 294 -27.67 16.19 -9.99
CA GLU A 294 -27.60 16.02 -11.45
C GLU A 294 -28.08 14.65 -11.93
N ARG A 295 -27.96 13.58 -11.12
CA ARG A 295 -28.34 12.23 -11.54
C ARG A 295 -29.71 11.81 -10.97
N PRO A 296 -30.60 11.21 -11.78
CA PRO A 296 -31.84 10.62 -11.29
C PRO A 296 -31.64 9.18 -10.79
N GLY A 297 -32.68 8.61 -10.18
CA GLY A 297 -32.73 7.19 -9.81
C GLY A 297 -31.85 6.80 -8.62
N LEU A 298 -31.51 5.52 -8.55
CA LEU A 298 -30.80 4.89 -7.42
C LEU A 298 -29.48 5.59 -7.06
N MET A 299 -28.73 6.10 -8.05
CA MET A 299 -27.42 6.72 -7.84
C MET A 299 -27.48 7.97 -6.93
N ARG A 300 -28.59 8.72 -6.99
CA ARG A 300 -28.84 9.85 -6.07
C ARG A 300 -28.81 9.40 -4.61
N TRP A 301 -29.40 8.25 -4.34
CA TRP A 301 -29.54 7.73 -2.98
C TRP A 301 -28.31 6.99 -2.50
N VAL A 302 -27.59 6.34 -3.40
CA VAL A 302 -26.24 5.84 -3.11
C VAL A 302 -25.33 7.00 -2.68
N ALA A 303 -25.38 8.16 -3.35
CA ALA A 303 -24.62 9.34 -2.95
C ALA A 303 -25.05 9.87 -1.58
N ALA A 304 -26.35 9.90 -1.28
CA ALA A 304 -26.86 10.29 0.03
C ALA A 304 -26.35 9.35 1.15
N ASN A 305 -26.27 8.05 0.89
CA ASN A 305 -25.73 7.08 1.86
C ASN A 305 -24.26 7.38 2.19
N TYR A 306 -23.43 7.67 1.18
CA TYR A 306 -22.04 8.06 1.43
C TYR A 306 -21.91 9.37 2.21
N ILE A 307 -22.80 10.35 2.01
CA ILE A 307 -22.83 11.56 2.85
C ILE A 307 -23.22 11.20 4.30
N ILE A 308 -24.17 10.28 4.52
CA ILE A 308 -24.50 9.79 5.87
C ILE A 308 -23.29 9.13 6.53
N ASP A 309 -22.61 8.23 5.84
CA ASP A 309 -21.49 7.47 6.41
C ASP A 309 -20.30 8.38 6.75
N THR A 310 -20.03 9.39 5.90
CA THR A 310 -18.87 10.29 6.08
C THR A 310 -19.16 11.47 7.00
N GLN A 311 -20.33 12.10 6.90
CA GLN A 311 -20.70 13.29 7.68
C GLN A 311 -21.48 12.99 8.95
N LYS A 312 -22.02 11.77 9.06
CA LYS A 312 -22.73 11.28 10.25
C LYS A 312 -23.88 12.22 10.62
N ARG A 313 -23.77 12.92 11.75
CA ARG A 313 -24.79 13.81 12.31
C ARG A 313 -25.17 14.92 11.33
N GLU A 314 -24.20 15.49 10.63
CA GLU A 314 -24.34 16.66 9.76
C GLU A 314 -24.82 16.33 8.35
N SER A 315 -25.13 15.06 8.07
CA SER A 315 -25.42 14.58 6.72
C SER A 315 -26.76 15.06 6.15
N LEU A 316 -27.81 15.12 6.95
CA LEU A 316 -29.16 15.42 6.46
C LEU A 316 -29.28 16.81 5.81
N PRO A 317 -28.76 17.91 6.38
CA PRO A 317 -28.84 19.22 5.74
C PRO A 317 -28.09 19.27 4.41
N LEU A 318 -26.93 18.58 4.34
CA LEU A 318 -26.12 18.48 3.13
C LEU A 318 -26.83 17.71 2.02
N ILE A 319 -27.54 16.63 2.36
CA ILE A 319 -28.37 15.89 1.42
C ILE A 319 -29.55 16.75 0.98
N ALA A 320 -30.26 17.34 1.94
CA ALA A 320 -31.46 18.12 1.70
C ALA A 320 -31.22 19.34 0.80
N SER A 321 -30.09 20.02 0.96
CA SER A 321 -29.72 21.18 0.13
C SER A 321 -29.43 20.81 -1.33
N ALA A 322 -29.10 19.54 -1.60
CA ALA A 322 -28.78 19.05 -2.95
C ALA A 322 -29.98 18.41 -3.68
N LEU A 323 -31.10 18.18 -2.98
CA LEU A 323 -32.27 17.52 -3.60
C LEU A 323 -32.93 18.43 -4.66
N PRO A 324 -33.14 17.94 -5.89
CA PRO A 324 -33.84 18.70 -6.93
C PRO A 324 -35.26 19.09 -6.53
N THR A 325 -35.61 20.36 -6.74
CA THR A 325 -36.96 20.88 -6.49
C THR A 325 -37.94 20.63 -7.64
N THR A 326 -37.44 20.23 -8.81
CA THR A 326 -38.29 19.81 -9.93
C THR A 326 -38.91 18.45 -9.62
N THR A 327 -40.11 18.18 -10.14
CA THR A 327 -40.79 16.89 -9.95
C THR A 327 -40.31 15.82 -10.95
N GLU A 328 -39.44 16.18 -11.89
CA GLU A 328 -38.88 15.30 -12.91
C GLU A 328 -37.93 14.26 -12.30
N GLY A 329 -38.04 13.01 -12.72
CA GLY A 329 -37.18 11.92 -12.26
C GLY A 329 -37.51 11.35 -10.87
N TRP A 330 -38.59 11.80 -10.22
CA TRP A 330 -39.07 11.24 -8.95
C TRP A 330 -40.22 10.22 -9.09
N ASP A 331 -40.89 10.20 -10.25
CA ASP A 331 -41.97 9.27 -10.58
C ASP A 331 -41.41 8.01 -11.28
N ILE A 332 -40.57 7.29 -10.54
CA ILE A 332 -39.85 6.09 -10.97
C ILE A 332 -40.43 4.85 -10.26
N PRO A 333 -40.10 3.61 -10.68
CA PRO A 333 -40.64 2.39 -10.07
C PRO A 333 -40.53 2.42 -8.54
N ARG A 334 -41.48 1.78 -7.85
CA ARG A 334 -41.69 1.90 -6.40
C ARG A 334 -40.42 1.71 -5.56
N GLU A 335 -39.50 0.86 -5.99
CA GLU A 335 -38.25 0.57 -5.27
C GLU A 335 -37.27 1.76 -5.28
N ASP A 336 -37.34 2.62 -6.29
CA ASP A 336 -36.51 3.83 -6.42
C ASP A 336 -37.30 5.13 -6.16
N SER A 337 -38.59 5.04 -5.82
CA SER A 337 -39.45 6.22 -5.68
C SER A 337 -38.94 7.15 -4.57
N PHE A 338 -39.32 8.43 -4.65
CA PHE A 338 -38.99 9.40 -3.60
C PHE A 338 -39.46 8.93 -2.21
N GLU A 339 -40.57 8.18 -2.13
CA GLU A 339 -41.11 7.59 -0.90
C GLU A 339 -40.20 6.52 -0.30
N ALA A 340 -39.83 5.52 -1.09
CA ALA A 340 -39.01 4.42 -0.62
C ALA A 340 -37.63 4.94 -0.19
N ALA A 341 -37.06 5.84 -0.99
CA ALA A 341 -35.71 6.29 -0.79
C ALA A 341 -35.56 7.31 0.35
N THR A 342 -36.51 8.23 0.56
CA THR A 342 -36.50 9.09 1.77
C THR A 342 -36.61 8.25 3.04
N SER A 343 -37.44 7.21 3.03
CA SER A 343 -37.55 6.26 4.15
C SER A 343 -36.23 5.51 4.38
N GLN A 344 -35.57 5.06 3.31
CA GLN A 344 -34.27 4.39 3.39
C GLN A 344 -33.20 5.31 3.99
N VAL A 345 -33.07 6.55 3.47
CA VAL A 345 -32.11 7.55 3.96
C VAL A 345 -32.33 7.84 5.44
N CYS A 346 -33.58 8.04 5.88
CA CYS A 346 -33.87 8.30 7.28
C CYS A 346 -33.61 7.10 8.19
N ASN A 347 -33.87 5.87 7.71
CA ASN A 347 -33.53 4.65 8.46
C ASN A 347 -32.01 4.46 8.58
N LEU A 348 -31.26 4.73 7.50
CA LEU A 348 -29.80 4.69 7.55
C LEU A 348 -29.26 5.75 8.51
N TYR A 349 -29.76 6.99 8.44
CA TYR A 349 -29.38 8.06 9.36
C TYR A 349 -29.63 7.65 10.82
N LYS A 350 -30.83 7.12 11.13
CA LYS A 350 -31.15 6.60 12.46
C LYS A 350 -30.16 5.53 12.91
N GLY A 351 -29.92 4.51 12.08
CA GLY A 351 -28.98 3.44 12.39
C GLY A 351 -27.55 3.95 12.60
N THR A 352 -27.12 4.96 11.84
CA THR A 352 -25.83 5.64 12.04
C THR A 352 -25.80 6.41 13.35
N MET A 353 -26.84 7.16 13.70
CA MET A 353 -26.90 7.89 14.99
C MET A 353 -26.87 6.92 16.18
N GLU A 354 -27.59 5.80 16.10
CA GLU A 354 -27.58 4.74 17.10
C GLU A 354 -26.19 4.10 17.25
N ARG A 355 -25.53 3.78 16.13
CA ARG A 355 -24.17 3.20 16.11
C ARG A 355 -23.12 4.15 16.70
N GLU A 356 -23.23 5.43 16.37
CA GLU A 356 -22.34 6.51 16.83
C GLU A 356 -22.73 7.04 18.22
N LYS A 357 -23.83 6.55 18.82
CA LYS A 357 -24.37 6.97 20.12
C LYS A 357 -24.70 8.47 20.18
N VAL A 358 -25.12 9.05 19.07
CA VAL A 358 -25.56 10.44 18.98
C VAL A 358 -27.04 10.50 19.36
N THR A 359 -27.37 11.24 20.42
CA THR A 359 -28.75 11.36 20.93
C THR A 359 -29.38 12.73 20.64
N ASP A 360 -28.58 13.72 20.25
CA ASP A 360 -28.98 15.11 20.03
C ASP A 360 -29.10 15.45 18.53
N PHE A 361 -29.66 14.53 17.74
CA PHE A 361 -29.84 14.70 16.29
C PHE A 361 -31.15 15.44 15.91
N GLN A 362 -32.09 15.64 16.85
CA GLN A 362 -33.37 16.30 16.56
C GLN A 362 -33.23 17.75 16.02
N PRO A 363 -32.28 18.59 16.48
CA PRO A 363 -32.03 19.90 15.88
C PRO A 363 -31.68 19.84 14.38
N VAL A 364 -31.02 18.76 13.94
CA VAL A 364 -30.69 18.56 12.51
C VAL A 364 -31.97 18.32 11.71
N ILE A 365 -32.89 17.50 12.23
CA ILE A 365 -34.19 17.25 11.58
C ILE A 365 -35.04 18.55 11.58
N GLN A 366 -34.97 19.33 12.65
CA GLN A 366 -35.65 20.63 12.73
C GLN A 366 -35.17 21.59 11.63
N GLU A 367 -33.87 21.62 11.35
CA GLU A 367 -33.30 22.41 10.25
C GLU A 367 -33.94 22.06 8.90
N LEU A 368 -34.11 20.77 8.61
CA LEU A 368 -34.76 20.30 7.38
C LEU A 368 -36.21 20.78 7.26
N LEU A 369 -36.96 20.77 8.37
CA LEU A 369 -38.35 21.25 8.42
C LEU A 369 -38.44 22.76 8.14
N ALA A 370 -37.40 23.51 8.51
CA ALA A 370 -37.32 24.95 8.30
C ALA A 370 -36.85 25.37 6.89
N MET A 371 -36.24 24.46 6.11
CA MET A 371 -35.79 24.76 4.74
C MET A 371 -36.96 25.13 3.82
N GLU A 372 -36.73 25.99 2.82
CA GLU A 372 -37.78 26.39 1.86
C GLU A 372 -38.11 25.28 0.85
N SER A 373 -37.17 24.39 0.60
CA SER A 373 -37.23 23.34 -0.42
C SER A 373 -38.21 22.24 -0.02
N TRP A 374 -39.19 21.91 -0.88
CA TRP A 374 -40.19 20.88 -0.56
C TRP A 374 -39.61 19.47 -0.37
N PRO A 375 -38.58 19.01 -1.11
CA PRO A 375 -37.92 17.73 -0.84
C PRO A 375 -37.24 17.73 0.53
N ALA A 376 -36.61 18.84 0.94
CA ALA A 376 -35.98 18.98 2.24
C ALA A 376 -36.99 18.86 3.38
N ARG A 377 -38.11 19.59 3.29
CA ARG A 377 -39.20 19.47 4.27
C ARG A 377 -39.79 18.07 4.31
N THR A 378 -39.96 17.44 3.15
CA THR A 378 -40.46 16.04 3.07
C THR A 378 -39.50 15.09 3.77
N LEU A 379 -38.20 15.20 3.51
CA LEU A 379 -37.17 14.42 4.20
C LEU A 379 -37.20 14.67 5.72
N GLY A 380 -37.35 15.92 6.15
CA GLY A 380 -37.50 16.29 7.56
C GLY A 380 -38.70 15.62 8.23
N VAL A 381 -39.87 15.65 7.58
CA VAL A 381 -41.10 14.99 8.08
C VAL A 381 -40.91 13.48 8.18
N VAL A 382 -40.35 12.83 7.16
CA VAL A 382 -40.10 11.37 7.18
C VAL A 382 -39.11 11.01 8.28
N CYS A 383 -38.00 11.75 8.41
CA CYS A 383 -36.98 11.48 9.41
C CYS A 383 -37.50 11.70 10.83
N ALA A 384 -38.33 12.71 11.08
CA ALA A 384 -38.99 12.90 12.37
C ALA A 384 -39.83 11.67 12.77
N GLY A 385 -40.60 11.10 11.82
CA GLY A 385 -41.38 9.89 12.04
C GLY A 385 -40.50 8.65 12.29
N VAL A 386 -39.52 8.39 11.43
CA VAL A 386 -38.63 7.21 11.53
C VAL A 386 -37.82 7.19 12.83
N THR A 387 -37.37 8.37 13.27
CA THR A 387 -36.58 8.53 14.49
C THR A 387 -37.42 8.72 15.76
N ASN A 388 -38.75 8.79 15.63
CA ASN A 388 -39.67 9.10 16.71
C ASN A 388 -39.30 10.40 17.47
N ALA A 389 -39.01 11.47 16.72
CA ALA A 389 -38.61 12.77 17.26
C ALA A 389 -39.81 13.55 17.82
N THR A 390 -40.34 13.10 18.96
CA THR A 390 -41.58 13.64 19.55
C THR A 390 -41.51 15.13 19.86
N SER A 391 -40.34 15.70 20.16
CA SER A 391 -40.21 17.14 20.41
C SER A 391 -40.40 18.00 19.15
N LEU A 392 -40.38 17.40 17.96
CA LEU A 392 -40.58 18.08 16.67
C LEU A 392 -42.04 18.02 16.20
N GLN A 393 -42.97 17.48 17.01
CA GLN A 393 -44.37 17.34 16.62
C GLN A 393 -44.99 18.66 16.15
N ALA A 394 -44.75 19.76 16.85
CA ALA A 394 -45.29 21.08 16.50
C ALA A 394 -44.71 21.61 15.17
N ASP A 395 -43.42 21.40 14.94
CA ASP A 395 -42.75 21.80 13.70
C ASP A 395 -43.26 20.99 12.50
N VAL A 396 -43.51 19.70 12.69
CA VAL A 396 -44.16 18.84 11.68
C VAL A 396 -45.60 19.30 11.43
N ASP A 397 -46.40 19.55 12.47
CA ASP A 397 -47.80 19.98 12.34
C ASP A 397 -47.96 21.32 11.61
N ALA A 398 -46.97 22.22 11.73
CA ALA A 398 -46.94 23.48 11.00
C ALA A 398 -47.00 23.31 9.47
N LEU A 399 -46.56 22.15 8.96
CA LEU A 399 -46.60 21.81 7.53
C LEU A 399 -47.92 21.18 7.09
N SER A 400 -48.87 20.90 7.99
CA SER A 400 -50.15 20.20 7.69
C SER A 400 -51.02 20.86 6.61
N ARG A 401 -50.81 22.15 6.34
CA ARG A 401 -51.52 22.92 5.31
C ARG A 401 -50.80 22.99 3.96
N ASP A 402 -49.60 22.42 3.86
CA ASP A 402 -48.81 22.43 2.64
C ASP A 402 -49.49 21.58 1.55
N ARG A 403 -49.68 22.21 0.37
CA ARG A 403 -50.39 21.63 -0.77
C ARG A 403 -49.44 21.08 -1.83
N GLN A 404 -48.13 21.15 -1.62
CA GLN A 404 -47.15 20.56 -2.52
C GLN A 404 -47.43 19.07 -2.69
N ARG A 405 -47.58 18.62 -3.94
CA ARG A 405 -47.75 17.21 -4.27
C ARG A 405 -46.41 16.50 -4.20
N LEU A 406 -46.42 15.29 -3.64
CA LEU A 406 -45.22 14.46 -3.51
C LEU A 406 -45.16 13.47 -4.68
N PRO A 407 -44.18 13.59 -5.60
CA PRO A 407 -43.98 12.61 -6.65
C PRO A 407 -43.50 11.28 -6.06
N GLY A 408 -43.86 10.14 -6.68
CA GLY A 408 -43.50 8.81 -6.19
C GLY A 408 -44.34 8.30 -5.00
N TRP A 409 -45.19 9.15 -4.41
CA TRP A 409 -46.29 8.73 -3.54
C TRP A 409 -47.56 8.47 -4.38
N SER A 410 -48.66 8.08 -3.74
CA SER A 410 -49.97 8.06 -4.38
C SER A 410 -50.29 9.42 -5.05
N SER A 411 -51.00 9.41 -6.18
CA SER A 411 -51.27 10.58 -7.03
C SER A 411 -51.99 11.76 -6.35
N ARG A 412 -52.39 11.62 -5.09
CA ARG A 412 -53.10 12.62 -4.29
C ARG A 412 -52.38 13.04 -3.02
N THR A 413 -51.24 12.43 -2.68
CA THR A 413 -50.53 12.72 -1.43
C THR A 413 -49.88 14.11 -1.49
N THR A 414 -50.17 14.95 -0.50
CA THR A 414 -49.47 16.23 -0.31
C THR A 414 -48.54 16.19 0.89
N LEU A 415 -47.56 17.10 0.95
CA LEU A 415 -46.70 17.28 2.12
C LEU A 415 -47.53 17.50 3.40
N GLY A 416 -48.62 18.28 3.33
CA GLY A 416 -49.49 18.50 4.48
C GLY A 416 -50.23 17.24 4.96
N GLN A 417 -50.62 16.35 4.05
CA GLN A 417 -51.21 15.06 4.44
C GLN A 417 -50.19 14.16 5.13
N LEU A 418 -48.96 14.09 4.60
CA LEU A 418 -47.86 13.35 5.22
C LEU A 418 -47.52 13.91 6.60
N ALA A 419 -47.39 15.23 6.71
CA ALA A 419 -47.11 15.92 7.97
C ALA A 419 -48.19 15.65 9.03
N GLY A 420 -49.48 15.69 8.66
CA GLY A 420 -50.58 15.37 9.58
C GLY A 420 -50.55 13.92 10.08
N GLN A 421 -50.20 12.97 9.19
CA GLN A 421 -50.03 11.56 9.57
C GLN A 421 -48.86 11.37 10.54
N THR A 422 -47.70 11.94 10.23
CA THR A 422 -46.51 11.87 11.07
C THR A 422 -46.73 12.53 12.43
N SER A 423 -47.29 13.75 12.45
CA SER A 423 -47.61 14.48 13.70
C SER A 423 -48.52 13.65 14.63
N SER A 424 -49.53 13.00 14.06
CA SER A 424 -50.43 12.12 14.81
C SER A 424 -49.70 10.89 15.39
N ALA A 425 -48.77 10.31 14.65
CA ALA A 425 -47.97 9.17 15.12
C ALA A 425 -47.01 9.57 16.25
N LEU A 426 -46.41 10.77 16.18
CA LEU A 426 -45.53 11.31 17.21
C LEU A 426 -46.27 11.65 18.51
N GLN A 427 -47.58 11.93 18.44
CA GLN A 427 -48.41 12.16 19.63
C GLN A 427 -48.69 10.89 20.44
N GLY A 428 -48.68 9.73 19.76
CA GLY A 428 -49.05 8.44 20.35
C GLY A 428 -47.86 7.56 20.76
N SER A 429 -46.64 8.06 20.61
CA SER A 429 -45.37 7.35 20.89
C SER A 429 -44.67 7.96 22.10
#